data_AF-A0A8B8BMP1-F1
#
_entry.id   AF-A0A8B8BMP1-F1
#
_cell.length_a   1.000
_cell.length_b   1.000
_cell.length_c   1.000
_cell.angle_alpha   90.00
_cell.angle_beta   90.00
_cell.angle_gamma   90.00
#
_symmetry.space_group_name_H-M   'P 1'
#
loop_
_entity.id
_entity.type
_entity.pdbx_description
1 polymer ?
#
loop_
_entity_poly.entity_id
_entity_poly.type
_entity_poly.pdbx_seq_one_letter_code
_entity_poly.pdbx_strand_id
1 'polypeptide(L)'
;MSEIQDSVEDTSTEHETIEMLRTWKMDQLKEWLLTRGLKRSGKKEVLVKRVYRVMQSGDDSSSDSASESDLDDTPCVTPINEVTEPWKDISVRCLPPLHEKDIDNYFIYQKNPTSGKKARFQRHMKKAQKFAAEGYIYNIFYNAVSENSDYCYIKSNCKPSMKIKVSVGNLGKVTDSYSLHVCLVKETGKIESAYCDCKAGECGLCAHVGALMYTVSKVKNACTSQECQWNRPRSMKKKPDPLKVIDIQLSENERCTGKPYPDVYQAGPCKDPDQFLQDLMSGMDEVNPRCVLYQTLACKPADISSFLSTYEVPSEEIPDDVDLNTVEYQQKFREFMENLTLSSNTCENLEIGTRGQSINNNWIEARNCLITASEMGDVCKRKTKCPDALVRRLMGYTQPPKQVKSLTYGRSNEKKGIKAYVKEHSSKCGKENVKYCTRGLHVNPKYPFLGASADGLIHCERCGTGLVEVKCPYGRKESQWRNMTPNECAQDISFCCELSDLNNLSLKLNHNYMYQVQGQLALYELEWVDFVVWTKKGCNVQRIPFDAKMWAEMLVKLKKFYVTCVIPELFTRRIKKGKPLNCF
;
A
#
# COMPACT_ATOMS: atom_id res chain seq x y z
N MET A 1 -45.29 67.00 -54.15
CA MET A 1 -44.09 66.19 -53.85
C MET A 1 -44.08 65.93 -52.36
N SER A 2 -44.81 64.92 -51.92
CA SER A 2 -44.78 64.40 -50.56
C SER A 2 -45.53 63.07 -50.57
N GLU A 3 -44.91 62.08 -49.94
CA GLU A 3 -45.50 60.82 -49.48
C GLU A 3 -45.88 59.79 -50.56
N ILE A 4 -45.12 58.69 -50.60
CA ILE A 4 -45.55 57.38 -50.09
C ILE A 4 -44.28 56.55 -49.88
N GLN A 5 -44.17 55.99 -48.68
CA GLN A 5 -43.06 55.20 -48.16
C GLN A 5 -43.57 53.76 -48.08
N ASP A 6 -43.08 52.89 -48.97
CA ASP A 6 -43.48 51.47 -48.97
C ASP A 6 -42.69 50.69 -47.92
N SER A 7 -43.49 50.12 -47.02
CA SER A 7 -43.16 49.16 -45.98
C SER A 7 -42.77 47.80 -46.55
N VAL A 8 -41.57 47.33 -46.22
CA VAL A 8 -41.24 45.90 -46.23
C VAL A 8 -41.01 45.51 -44.77
N GLU A 9 -41.91 44.68 -44.25
CA GLU A 9 -41.86 44.12 -42.90
C GLU A 9 -40.59 43.29 -42.73
N ASP A 10 -39.63 43.87 -42.02
CA ASP A 10 -38.49 43.19 -41.44
C ASP A 10 -39.00 42.47 -40.19
N THR A 11 -39.33 41.18 -40.30
CA THR A 11 -39.63 40.36 -39.12
C THR A 11 -38.34 40.13 -38.36
N SER A 12 -38.00 41.12 -37.53
CA SER A 12 -37.07 40.98 -36.42
C SER A 12 -37.53 39.82 -35.54
N THR A 13 -36.89 38.66 -35.69
CA THR A 13 -36.94 37.63 -34.65
C THR A 13 -36.18 38.18 -33.45
N GLU A 14 -36.90 38.85 -32.56
CA GLU A 14 -36.45 39.16 -31.22
C GLU A 14 -35.88 37.89 -30.59
N HIS A 15 -34.57 37.87 -30.30
CA HIS A 15 -33.97 36.81 -29.51
C HIS A 15 -34.50 36.91 -28.08
N GLU A 16 -35.55 36.16 -27.76
CA GLU A 16 -36.09 36.09 -26.42
C GLU A 16 -35.03 35.53 -25.44
N THR A 17 -34.73 36.30 -24.40
CA THR A 17 -33.80 35.90 -23.34
C THR A 17 -34.44 34.87 -22.42
N ILE A 18 -33.63 34.00 -21.79
CA ILE A 18 -34.15 32.92 -20.96
C ILE A 18 -34.99 33.41 -19.76
N GLU A 19 -34.76 34.65 -19.31
CA GLU A 19 -35.54 35.31 -18.26
C GLU A 19 -36.96 35.64 -18.71
N MET A 20 -37.19 36.00 -19.98
CA MET A 20 -38.54 36.18 -20.53
C MET A 20 -39.29 34.85 -20.56
N LEU A 21 -38.66 33.75 -20.97
CA LEU A 21 -39.29 32.42 -21.01
C LEU A 21 -39.69 31.89 -19.63
N ARG A 22 -39.06 32.37 -18.54
CA ARG A 22 -39.47 32.06 -17.16
C ARG A 22 -40.82 32.70 -16.78
N THR A 23 -41.22 33.77 -17.46
CA THR A 23 -42.50 34.45 -17.22
C THR A 23 -43.70 33.72 -17.86
N TRP A 24 -43.46 32.86 -18.86
CA TRP A 24 -44.51 32.11 -19.55
C TRP A 24 -45.23 31.12 -18.62
N LYS A 25 -46.52 30.89 -18.88
CA LYS A 25 -47.31 29.88 -18.15
C LYS A 25 -46.93 28.47 -18.61
N MET A 26 -47.08 27.49 -17.71
CA MET A 26 -46.70 26.10 -17.96
C MET A 26 -47.36 25.50 -19.21
N ASP A 27 -48.59 25.91 -19.51
CA ASP A 27 -49.34 25.38 -20.64
C ASP A 27 -48.81 25.96 -21.97
N GLN A 28 -48.39 27.24 -21.97
CA GLN A 28 -47.77 27.88 -23.13
C GLN A 28 -46.45 27.21 -23.52
N LEU A 29 -45.60 26.88 -22.54
CA LEU A 29 -44.34 26.17 -22.77
C LEU A 29 -44.56 24.75 -23.31
N LYS A 30 -45.60 24.05 -22.81
CA LYS A 30 -45.93 22.70 -23.27
C LYS A 30 -46.52 22.70 -24.68
N GLU A 31 -47.32 23.70 -25.01
CA GLU A 31 -47.94 23.86 -26.32
C GLU A 31 -46.91 24.25 -27.38
N TRP A 32 -45.97 25.12 -27.03
CA TRP A 32 -44.84 25.48 -27.89
C TRP A 32 -43.92 24.29 -28.21
N LEU A 33 -43.70 23.40 -27.23
CA LEU A 33 -42.94 22.16 -27.44
C LEU A 33 -43.74 21.08 -28.19
N LEU A 34 -45.07 21.09 -28.06
CA LEU A 34 -45.96 20.15 -28.74
C LEU A 34 -45.96 20.37 -30.26
N THR A 35 -46.04 21.63 -30.68
CA THR A 35 -46.02 22.01 -32.10
C THR A 35 -44.71 21.64 -32.80
N ARG A 36 -43.64 21.34 -32.05
CA ARG A 36 -42.32 20.92 -32.55
C ARG A 36 -41.96 19.46 -32.21
N GLY A 37 -42.94 18.66 -31.78
CA GLY A 37 -42.76 17.22 -31.54
C GLY A 37 -41.86 16.85 -30.35
N LEU A 38 -41.64 17.77 -29.41
CA LEU A 38 -40.74 17.60 -28.27
C LEU A 38 -41.46 17.15 -27.00
N LYS A 39 -40.71 16.59 -26.06
CA LYS A 39 -41.27 16.07 -24.80
C LYS A 39 -41.86 17.19 -23.94
N ARG A 40 -43.04 16.94 -23.37
CA ARG A 40 -43.78 17.87 -22.49
C ARG A 40 -43.64 17.58 -20.99
N SER A 41 -42.86 16.55 -20.64
CA SER A 41 -42.64 16.13 -19.26
C SER A 41 -41.47 16.88 -18.62
N GLY A 42 -41.64 17.29 -17.36
CA GLY A 42 -40.64 18.02 -16.58
C GLY A 42 -41.24 19.11 -15.69
N LYS A 43 -40.47 19.58 -14.71
CA LYS A 43 -40.78 20.80 -13.93
C LYS A 43 -40.59 22.05 -14.82
N LYS A 44 -41.20 23.19 -14.47
CA LYS A 44 -41.19 24.42 -15.28
C LYS A 44 -39.81 24.80 -15.83
N GLU A 45 -38.79 24.78 -14.98
CA GLU A 45 -37.42 25.13 -15.35
C GLU A 45 -36.81 24.23 -16.43
N VAL A 46 -37.23 22.96 -16.50
CA VAL A 46 -36.79 22.01 -17.53
C VAL A 46 -37.44 22.32 -18.87
N LEU A 47 -38.70 22.75 -18.87
CA LEU A 47 -39.41 23.13 -20.10
C LEU A 47 -38.88 24.46 -20.65
N VAL A 48 -38.61 25.44 -19.79
CA VAL A 48 -37.98 26.73 -20.16
C VAL A 48 -36.64 26.50 -20.85
N LYS A 49 -35.76 25.69 -20.27
CA LYS A 49 -34.43 25.38 -20.85
C LYS A 49 -34.53 24.60 -22.16
N ARG A 50 -35.57 23.78 -22.33
CA ARG A 50 -35.83 23.03 -23.57
C ARG A 50 -36.32 23.94 -24.69
N VAL A 51 -37.21 24.89 -24.40
CA VAL A 51 -37.68 25.90 -25.36
C VAL A 51 -36.53 26.80 -25.79
N TYR A 52 -35.76 27.33 -24.83
CA TYR A 52 -34.62 28.21 -25.11
C TYR A 52 -33.54 27.54 -25.98
N ARG A 53 -33.23 26.25 -25.72
CA ARG A 53 -32.23 25.52 -26.52
C ARG A 53 -32.64 25.38 -27.99
N VAL A 54 -33.91 25.09 -28.24
CA VAL A 54 -34.47 24.93 -29.60
C VAL A 54 -34.52 26.28 -30.32
N MET A 55 -34.80 27.37 -29.60
CA MET A 55 -34.76 28.72 -30.15
C MET A 55 -33.34 29.18 -30.54
N GLN A 56 -32.29 28.67 -29.88
CA GLN A 56 -30.89 29.02 -30.21
C GLN A 56 -30.25 28.13 -31.29
N SER A 57 -30.67 26.87 -31.41
CA SER A 57 -29.99 25.91 -32.30
C SER A 57 -30.44 25.95 -33.76
N GLY A 58 -31.53 26.66 -34.09
CA GLY A 58 -32.02 26.81 -35.48
C GLY A 58 -32.38 25.52 -36.22
N ASP A 59 -32.33 24.36 -35.56
CA ASP A 59 -32.45 23.04 -36.17
C ASP A 59 -33.42 22.16 -35.35
N ASP A 60 -34.49 21.68 -36.00
CA ASP A 60 -35.68 21.06 -35.39
C ASP A 60 -35.51 19.56 -35.05
N SER A 61 -34.27 19.07 -34.88
CA SER A 61 -34.01 17.65 -34.61
C SER A 61 -33.41 17.37 -33.22
N SER A 62 -34.31 16.96 -32.32
CA SER A 62 -34.14 16.19 -31.08
C SER A 62 -32.75 16.13 -30.42
N SER A 63 -32.55 16.89 -29.33
CA SER A 63 -31.64 16.47 -28.25
C SER A 63 -31.95 17.19 -26.93
N ASP A 64 -31.97 16.43 -25.83
CA ASP A 64 -32.50 16.88 -24.55
C ASP A 64 -31.57 16.47 -23.40
N SER A 65 -30.41 17.11 -23.33
CA SER A 65 -29.55 17.13 -22.14
C SER A 65 -28.80 18.47 -22.02
N ALA A 66 -28.59 18.88 -20.75
CA ALA A 66 -27.79 20.00 -20.23
C ALA A 66 -28.56 21.20 -19.62
N SER A 67 -28.64 21.18 -18.30
CA SER A 67 -28.82 22.35 -17.45
C SER A 67 -27.63 23.33 -17.58
N GLU A 68 -27.96 24.61 -17.60
CA GLU A 68 -27.06 25.76 -17.53
C GLU A 68 -25.98 25.69 -16.43
N SER A 69 -24.80 26.12 -16.86
CA SER A 69 -23.65 26.62 -16.12
C SER A 69 -23.95 27.93 -15.38
N ASP A 70 -23.38 28.09 -14.19
CA ASP A 70 -22.87 29.41 -13.77
C ASP A 70 -21.69 29.74 -14.68
N LEU A 71 -21.74 30.95 -15.25
CA LEU A 71 -20.71 31.54 -16.11
C LEU A 71 -19.42 31.73 -15.31
N ASP A 72 -18.32 31.23 -15.86
CA ASP A 72 -16.99 31.80 -15.70
C ASP A 72 -16.23 31.59 -17.02
N ASP A 73 -15.59 32.65 -17.49
CA ASP A 73 -14.87 32.82 -18.75
C ASP A 73 -14.22 31.54 -19.29
N THR A 74 -14.87 30.89 -20.26
CA THR A 74 -14.27 29.79 -21.02
C THR A 74 -13.98 30.30 -22.44
N PRO A 75 -12.73 30.22 -22.93
CA PRO A 75 -12.42 30.63 -24.29
C PRO A 75 -13.28 29.85 -25.29
N CYS A 76 -13.71 30.49 -26.36
CA CYS A 76 -14.47 29.88 -27.45
C CYS A 76 -13.68 28.71 -28.06
N VAL A 77 -14.02 27.48 -27.66
CA VAL A 77 -13.49 26.25 -28.26
C VAL A 77 -14.29 25.98 -29.53
N THR A 78 -13.62 26.02 -30.69
CA THR A 78 -14.24 25.69 -31.98
C THR A 78 -14.89 24.30 -31.91
N PRO A 79 -16.20 24.16 -32.20
CA PRO A 79 -16.87 22.87 -32.24
C PRO A 79 -16.15 21.91 -33.18
N ILE A 80 -16.00 20.64 -32.78
CA ILE A 80 -15.26 19.62 -33.57
C ILE A 80 -15.78 19.45 -35.02
N ASN A 81 -17.04 19.86 -35.28
CA ASN A 81 -17.67 19.79 -36.60
C ASN A 81 -17.27 20.95 -37.54
N GLU A 82 -16.63 21.99 -37.02
CA GLU A 82 -16.21 23.19 -37.77
C GLU A 82 -14.69 23.22 -38.02
N VAL A 83 -13.99 22.14 -37.69
CA VAL A 83 -12.53 22.06 -37.88
C VAL A 83 -12.18 21.87 -39.36
N THR A 84 -11.37 22.78 -39.90
CA THR A 84 -11.02 22.84 -41.32
C THR A 84 -9.74 22.06 -41.68
N GLU A 85 -8.83 21.86 -40.72
CA GLU A 85 -7.58 21.11 -40.91
C GLU A 85 -7.80 19.59 -41.07
N PRO A 86 -6.98 18.88 -41.87
CA PRO A 86 -7.11 17.44 -42.05
C PRO A 86 -6.64 16.67 -40.80
N TRP A 87 -7.34 15.56 -40.51
CA TRP A 87 -6.97 14.62 -39.46
C TRP A 87 -5.71 13.84 -39.86
N LYS A 88 -4.70 13.84 -39.00
CA LYS A 88 -3.40 13.18 -39.22
C LYS A 88 -3.20 12.06 -38.21
N ASP A 89 -2.42 11.04 -38.57
CA ASP A 89 -2.00 10.02 -37.60
C ASP A 89 -1.16 10.63 -36.48
N ILE A 90 -1.25 10.04 -35.29
CA ILE A 90 -0.55 10.51 -34.10
C ILE A 90 0.97 10.39 -34.27
N SER A 91 1.67 11.53 -34.14
CA SER A 91 3.13 11.60 -34.06
C SER A 91 3.53 12.22 -32.73
N VAL A 92 4.59 11.69 -32.10
CA VAL A 92 5.10 12.17 -30.80
C VAL A 92 5.40 13.68 -30.82
N ARG A 93 5.79 14.23 -31.98
CA ARG A 93 6.09 15.65 -32.15
C ARG A 93 4.86 16.56 -32.12
N CYS A 94 3.68 16.01 -32.42
CA CYS A 94 2.43 16.77 -32.53
C CYS A 94 1.58 16.70 -31.24
N LEU A 95 2.00 15.91 -30.24
CA LEU A 95 1.22 15.69 -29.03
C LEU A 95 1.48 16.77 -27.97
N PRO A 96 0.43 17.35 -27.38
CA PRO A 96 0.57 18.28 -26.26
C PRO A 96 1.13 17.59 -25.00
N PRO A 97 1.76 18.31 -24.06
CA PRO A 97 2.41 17.75 -22.87
C PRO A 97 1.39 17.33 -21.80
N LEU A 98 0.66 16.25 -22.06
CA LEU A 98 -0.31 15.67 -21.14
C LEU A 98 0.37 14.67 -20.18
N HIS A 99 0.41 14.98 -18.88
CA HIS A 99 0.94 14.07 -17.86
C HIS A 99 -0.17 13.30 -17.15
N GLU A 100 0.17 12.16 -16.53
CA GLU A 100 -0.78 11.34 -15.77
C GLU A 100 -1.45 12.13 -14.63
N LYS A 101 -0.72 13.06 -14.00
CA LYS A 101 -1.26 13.93 -12.94
C LYS A 101 -2.36 14.87 -13.46
N ASP A 102 -2.27 15.33 -14.69
CA ASP A 102 -3.28 16.22 -15.29
C ASP A 102 -4.59 15.46 -15.54
N ILE A 103 -4.47 14.18 -15.92
CA ILE A 103 -5.59 13.26 -16.08
C ILE A 103 -6.24 12.96 -14.71
N ASP A 104 -5.43 12.69 -13.68
CA ASP A 104 -5.94 12.45 -12.32
C ASP A 104 -6.68 13.69 -11.80
N ASN A 105 -6.10 14.88 -11.98
CA ASN A 105 -6.71 16.16 -11.61
C ASN A 105 -8.02 16.40 -12.37
N TYR A 106 -8.09 16.09 -13.66
CA TYR A 106 -9.31 16.15 -14.46
C TYR A 106 -10.41 15.27 -13.84
N PHE A 107 -10.12 14.01 -13.49
CA PHE A 107 -11.13 13.14 -12.88
C PHE A 107 -11.52 13.51 -11.44
N ILE A 108 -10.68 14.23 -10.71
CA ILE A 108 -10.90 14.61 -9.31
C ILE A 108 -11.64 15.96 -9.19
N TYR A 109 -11.28 16.94 -10.01
CA TYR A 109 -11.72 18.32 -9.86
C TYR A 109 -12.78 18.77 -10.86
N GLN A 110 -12.97 18.05 -11.98
CA GLN A 110 -14.03 18.37 -12.95
C GLN A 110 -15.42 18.18 -12.31
N LYS A 111 -16.23 19.24 -12.32
CA LYS A 111 -17.65 19.15 -11.98
C LYS A 111 -18.40 18.47 -13.13
N ASN A 112 -19.41 17.66 -12.83
CA ASN A 112 -20.20 17.02 -13.89
C ASN A 112 -21.00 18.11 -14.65
N PRO A 113 -20.77 18.29 -15.96
CA PRO A 113 -21.40 19.35 -16.76
C PRO A 113 -22.94 19.27 -16.75
N THR A 114 -23.51 18.08 -16.56
CA THR A 114 -24.95 17.82 -16.63
C THR A 114 -25.65 17.92 -15.27
N SER A 115 -24.91 17.99 -14.16
CA SER A 115 -25.51 17.99 -12.80
C SER A 115 -24.91 18.98 -11.81
N GLY A 116 -23.83 19.69 -12.15
CA GLY A 116 -23.18 20.72 -11.32
C GLY A 116 -22.52 20.23 -10.03
N LYS A 117 -22.72 18.96 -9.63
CA LYS A 117 -22.17 18.36 -8.42
C LYS A 117 -20.79 17.74 -8.67
N LYS A 118 -19.91 17.76 -7.66
CA LYS A 118 -18.65 16.99 -7.66
C LYS A 118 -18.98 15.51 -7.85
N ALA A 119 -18.55 14.92 -8.95
CA ALA A 119 -18.90 13.56 -9.27
C ALA A 119 -17.85 12.57 -8.76
N ARG A 120 -18.30 11.46 -8.16
CA ARG A 120 -17.42 10.42 -7.60
C ARG A 120 -16.98 9.45 -8.71
N PHE A 121 -16.11 9.88 -9.61
CA PHE A 121 -15.64 9.08 -10.75
C PHE A 121 -14.31 8.32 -10.53
N GLN A 122 -13.79 8.25 -9.29
CA GLN A 122 -12.59 7.46 -8.95
C GLN A 122 -12.66 6.00 -9.42
N ARG A 123 -13.87 5.42 -9.52
CA ARG A 123 -14.09 4.07 -10.05
C ARG A 123 -13.84 3.98 -11.57
N HIS A 124 -14.11 5.05 -12.32
CA HIS A 124 -13.87 5.11 -13.76
C HIS A 124 -12.38 5.28 -14.08
N MET A 125 -11.63 6.01 -13.23
CA MET A 125 -10.18 6.20 -13.37
C MET A 125 -9.42 4.86 -13.33
N LYS A 126 -9.68 3.99 -12.34
CA LYS A 126 -9.07 2.64 -12.29
C LYS A 126 -9.41 1.78 -13.51
N LYS A 127 -10.61 1.94 -14.06
CA LYS A 127 -11.07 1.22 -15.25
C LYS A 127 -10.42 1.78 -16.53
N ALA A 128 -10.20 3.09 -16.60
CA ALA A 128 -9.50 3.77 -17.68
C ALA A 128 -8.05 3.31 -17.82
N GLN A 129 -7.31 3.25 -16.70
CA GLN A 129 -5.93 2.73 -16.68
C GLN A 129 -5.85 1.29 -17.20
N LYS A 130 -6.84 0.45 -16.81
CA LYS A 130 -6.95 -0.93 -17.30
C LYS A 130 -7.19 -0.99 -18.81
N PHE A 131 -8.11 -0.18 -19.33
CA PHE A 131 -8.41 -0.12 -20.77
C PHE A 131 -7.22 0.39 -21.60
N ALA A 132 -6.49 1.39 -21.10
CA ALA A 132 -5.26 1.85 -21.73
C ALA A 132 -4.18 0.75 -21.73
N ALA A 133 -4.00 0.02 -20.63
CA ALA A 133 -3.01 -1.06 -20.52
C ALA A 133 -3.35 -2.31 -21.36
N GLU A 134 -4.65 -2.60 -21.54
CA GLU A 134 -5.13 -3.76 -22.29
C GLU A 134 -5.37 -3.47 -23.79
N GLY A 135 -5.03 -2.26 -24.28
CA GLY A 135 -5.10 -1.92 -25.70
C GLY A 135 -6.52 -1.79 -26.25
N TYR A 136 -7.45 -1.25 -25.44
CA TYR A 136 -8.83 -1.02 -25.85
C TYR A 136 -9.00 0.18 -26.79
N ILE A 137 -8.01 1.08 -26.83
CA ILE A 137 -7.99 2.30 -27.67
C ILE A 137 -7.24 2.03 -28.96
N TYR A 138 -7.80 2.43 -30.10
CA TYR A 138 -7.20 2.24 -31.43
C TYR A 138 -7.64 3.34 -32.41
N ASN A 139 -6.94 3.46 -33.54
CA ASN A 139 -7.16 4.49 -34.56
C ASN A 139 -7.14 5.90 -33.96
N ILE A 140 -6.00 6.31 -33.42
CA ILE A 140 -5.83 7.62 -32.77
C ILE A 140 -5.37 8.64 -33.81
N PHE A 141 -6.15 9.70 -33.98
CA PHE A 141 -5.89 10.78 -34.93
C PHE A 141 -5.76 12.11 -34.20
N TYR A 142 -4.93 12.99 -34.75
CA TYR A 142 -4.65 14.33 -34.27
C TYR A 142 -5.15 15.38 -35.26
N ASN A 143 -5.72 16.47 -34.75
CA ASN A 143 -6.10 17.64 -35.53
C ASN A 143 -5.70 18.92 -34.80
N ALA A 144 -5.03 19.84 -35.49
CA ALA A 144 -4.51 21.08 -34.91
C ALA A 144 -5.54 22.21 -34.83
N VAL A 145 -6.78 22.00 -35.30
CA VAL A 145 -7.83 23.03 -35.48
C VAL A 145 -7.47 24.07 -36.54
N SER A 146 -6.40 24.81 -36.32
CA SER A 146 -5.68 25.66 -37.27
C SER A 146 -4.23 25.84 -36.80
N GLU A 147 -3.32 26.30 -37.66
CA GLU A 147 -1.93 26.56 -37.26
C GLU A 147 -1.82 27.59 -36.11
N ASN A 148 -2.74 28.56 -36.08
CA ASN A 148 -2.77 29.66 -35.10
C ASN A 148 -3.67 29.41 -33.89
N SER A 149 -4.34 28.26 -33.79
CA SER A 149 -5.18 27.94 -32.63
C SER A 149 -4.36 27.36 -31.48
N ASP A 150 -4.66 27.76 -30.25
CA ASP A 150 -4.05 27.16 -29.06
C ASP A 150 -4.59 25.75 -28.75
N TYR A 151 -5.62 25.29 -29.46
CA TYR A 151 -6.32 24.04 -29.18
C TYR A 151 -6.02 22.96 -30.22
N CYS A 152 -6.02 21.71 -29.77
CA CYS A 152 -5.97 20.55 -30.65
C CYS A 152 -6.98 19.49 -30.22
N TYR A 153 -7.42 18.69 -31.19
CA TYR A 153 -8.30 17.55 -30.96
C TYR A 153 -7.56 16.24 -31.18
N ILE A 154 -7.82 15.29 -30.28
CA ILE A 154 -7.42 13.90 -30.44
C ILE A 154 -8.67 13.04 -30.51
N LYS A 155 -8.87 12.32 -31.62
CA LYS A 155 -10.01 11.42 -31.84
C LYS A 155 -9.55 9.97 -31.85
N SER A 156 -10.36 9.08 -31.30
CA SER A 156 -10.06 7.64 -31.29
C SER A 156 -11.30 6.77 -31.13
N ASN A 157 -11.14 5.47 -31.37
CA ASN A 157 -12.14 4.45 -31.12
C ASN A 157 -11.77 3.58 -29.91
N CYS A 158 -12.77 3.19 -29.12
CA CYS A 158 -12.61 2.30 -27.97
C CYS A 158 -13.44 1.02 -28.13
N LYS A 159 -12.81 -0.13 -27.88
CA LYS A 159 -13.48 -1.44 -27.93
C LYS A 159 -14.49 -1.60 -26.78
N PRO A 160 -15.61 -2.31 -26.99
CA PRO A 160 -16.52 -2.70 -25.93
C PRO A 160 -15.84 -3.60 -24.90
N SER A 161 -16.11 -3.39 -23.61
CA SER A 161 -15.69 -4.34 -22.58
C SER A 161 -16.59 -5.56 -22.44
N MET A 162 -17.80 -5.54 -23.01
CA MET A 162 -18.78 -6.64 -22.99
C MET A 162 -19.68 -6.59 -24.23
N LYS A 163 -19.96 -7.77 -24.82
CA LYS A 163 -20.74 -8.05 -26.05
C LYS A 163 -20.23 -7.36 -27.33
N ILE A 164 -20.27 -8.09 -28.45
CA ILE A 164 -19.65 -7.74 -29.75
C ILE A 164 -20.26 -6.47 -30.37
N LYS A 165 -21.49 -6.10 -29.94
CA LYS A 165 -22.26 -4.95 -30.41
C LYS A 165 -22.69 -4.07 -29.23
N VAL A 166 -22.43 -2.76 -29.30
CA VAL A 166 -22.75 -1.76 -28.28
C VAL A 166 -23.79 -0.75 -28.78
N SER A 167 -24.71 -0.37 -27.89
CA SER A 167 -25.62 0.75 -28.14
C SER A 167 -24.91 2.08 -27.92
N VAL A 168 -24.87 2.91 -28.94
CA VAL A 168 -24.23 4.23 -28.96
C VAL A 168 -25.29 5.32 -28.93
N GLY A 169 -25.12 6.29 -28.02
CA GLY A 169 -26.08 7.36 -27.77
C GLY A 169 -27.43 6.91 -27.21
N ASN A 170 -28.32 7.88 -26.95
CA ASN A 170 -29.66 7.63 -26.40
C ASN A 170 -30.70 7.15 -27.44
N LEU A 171 -30.30 6.99 -28.71
CA LEU A 171 -31.16 6.58 -29.84
C LEU A 171 -30.98 5.11 -30.28
N GLY A 172 -30.15 4.32 -29.59
CA GLY A 172 -30.08 2.86 -29.81
C GLY A 172 -29.38 2.41 -31.09
N LYS A 173 -28.54 3.24 -31.71
CA LYS A 173 -27.66 2.80 -32.82
C LYS A 173 -26.68 1.76 -32.33
N VAL A 174 -26.50 0.67 -33.09
CA VAL A 174 -25.65 -0.45 -32.71
C VAL A 174 -24.34 -0.40 -33.50
N THR A 175 -23.21 -0.26 -32.80
CA THR A 175 -21.87 -0.26 -33.40
C THR A 175 -20.97 -1.27 -32.70
N ASP A 176 -19.80 -1.56 -33.30
CA ASP A 176 -18.81 -2.47 -32.70
C ASP A 176 -17.75 -1.71 -31.88
N SER A 177 -17.86 -0.37 -31.76
CA SER A 177 -16.92 0.48 -31.05
C SER A 177 -17.49 1.84 -30.62
N TYR A 178 -16.95 2.40 -29.54
CA TYR A 178 -17.24 3.76 -29.09
C TYR A 178 -16.32 4.77 -29.78
N SER A 179 -16.88 5.83 -30.34
CA SER A 179 -16.14 7.00 -30.85
C SER A 179 -15.97 8.03 -29.73
N LEU A 180 -14.75 8.53 -29.57
CA LEU A 180 -14.42 9.51 -28.55
C LEU A 180 -13.43 10.55 -29.07
N HIS A 181 -13.46 11.74 -28.46
CA HIS A 181 -12.51 12.80 -28.72
C HIS A 181 -12.21 13.61 -27.46
N VAL A 182 -11.04 14.23 -27.43
CA VAL A 182 -10.57 15.11 -26.36
C VAL A 182 -10.00 16.37 -26.99
N CYS A 183 -10.37 17.53 -26.45
CA CYS A 183 -9.78 18.83 -26.77
C CYS A 183 -8.73 19.19 -25.71
N LEU A 184 -7.53 19.53 -26.16
CA LEU A 184 -6.38 19.86 -25.33
C LEU A 184 -5.79 21.20 -25.76
N VAL A 185 -5.22 21.94 -24.81
CA VAL A 185 -4.37 23.10 -25.11
C VAL A 185 -3.00 22.60 -25.58
N LYS A 186 -2.53 23.06 -26.74
CA LYS A 186 -1.28 22.62 -27.40
C LYS A 186 -0.06 22.83 -26.51
N GLU A 187 0.06 24.02 -25.89
CA GLU A 187 1.23 24.39 -25.09
C GLU A 187 1.25 23.70 -23.72
N THR A 188 0.11 23.65 -23.02
CA THR A 188 0.06 23.23 -21.61
C THR A 188 -0.41 21.79 -21.42
N GLY A 189 -1.06 21.18 -22.41
CA GLY A 189 -1.70 19.87 -22.25
C GLY A 189 -2.95 19.89 -21.37
N LYS A 190 -3.45 21.08 -20.98
CA LYS A 190 -4.69 21.23 -20.22
C LYS A 190 -5.86 20.65 -21.00
N ILE A 191 -6.70 19.86 -20.32
CA ILE A 191 -7.90 19.26 -20.89
C ILE A 191 -9.06 20.24 -20.78
N GLU A 192 -9.55 20.76 -21.91
CA GLU A 192 -10.69 21.67 -21.95
C GLU A 192 -12.01 20.90 -22.02
N SER A 193 -12.10 19.95 -22.94
CA SER A 193 -13.33 19.19 -23.14
C SER A 193 -13.03 17.75 -23.57
N ALA A 194 -13.95 16.86 -23.27
CA ALA A 194 -13.88 15.49 -23.71
C ALA A 194 -15.27 14.92 -23.91
N TYR A 195 -15.39 14.03 -24.90
CA TYR A 195 -16.65 13.43 -25.27
C TYR A 195 -16.46 11.97 -25.63
N CYS A 196 -17.44 11.16 -25.27
CA CYS A 196 -17.59 9.81 -25.75
C CYS A 196 -19.07 9.52 -25.99
N ASP A 197 -19.35 8.76 -27.04
CA ASP A 197 -20.70 8.37 -27.45
C ASP A 197 -21.34 7.25 -26.58
N CYS A 198 -20.67 6.87 -25.48
CA CYS A 198 -21.22 5.94 -24.50
C CYS A 198 -22.23 6.64 -23.57
N LYS A 199 -23.09 5.87 -22.89
CA LYS A 199 -24.14 6.39 -21.98
C LYS A 199 -23.63 7.35 -20.89
N ALA A 200 -22.37 7.24 -20.49
CA ALA A 200 -21.74 8.10 -19.49
C ALA A 200 -20.79 9.15 -20.10
N GLY A 201 -20.67 9.20 -21.42
CA GLY A 201 -19.65 9.97 -22.15
C GLY A 201 -20.06 11.40 -22.49
N GLU A 202 -21.34 11.78 -22.33
CA GLU A 202 -21.81 13.17 -22.40
C GLU A 202 -21.16 14.07 -21.33
N CYS A 203 -20.66 13.48 -20.23
CA CYS A 203 -20.00 14.22 -19.15
C CYS A 203 -18.47 14.27 -19.30
N GLY A 204 -17.87 13.68 -20.35
CA GLY A 204 -16.41 13.61 -20.54
C GLY A 204 -15.63 12.76 -19.53
N LEU A 205 -16.30 12.19 -18.52
CA LEU A 205 -15.66 11.51 -17.37
C LEU A 205 -15.88 9.99 -17.37
N CYS A 206 -16.02 9.41 -18.56
CA CYS A 206 -16.17 7.98 -18.71
C CYS A 206 -14.81 7.27 -18.75
N ALA A 207 -14.80 5.96 -18.48
CA ALA A 207 -13.56 5.17 -18.50
C ALA A 207 -12.91 5.12 -19.90
N HIS A 208 -13.67 5.30 -20.98
CA HIS A 208 -13.13 5.30 -22.35
C HIS A 208 -12.33 6.58 -22.64
N VAL A 209 -12.84 7.75 -22.23
CA VAL A 209 -12.12 9.03 -22.36
C VAL A 209 -10.82 9.00 -21.58
N GLY A 210 -10.86 8.57 -20.31
CA GLY A 210 -9.65 8.45 -19.50
C GLY A 210 -8.64 7.47 -20.11
N ALA A 211 -9.11 6.39 -20.75
CA ALA A 211 -8.23 5.44 -21.41
C ALA A 211 -7.49 6.07 -22.59
N LEU A 212 -8.15 6.90 -23.41
CA LEU A 212 -7.50 7.65 -24.49
C LEU A 212 -6.44 8.61 -23.93
N MET A 213 -6.77 9.36 -22.88
CA MET A 213 -5.83 10.30 -22.24
C MET A 213 -4.57 9.59 -21.72
N TYR A 214 -4.73 8.47 -21.01
CA TYR A 214 -3.58 7.68 -20.54
C TYR A 214 -2.78 7.06 -21.69
N THR A 215 -3.44 6.63 -22.77
CA THR A 215 -2.74 6.13 -23.96
C THR A 215 -1.93 7.23 -24.63
N VAL A 216 -2.47 8.43 -24.78
CA VAL A 216 -1.76 9.59 -25.35
C VAL A 216 -0.57 10.00 -24.48
N SER A 217 -0.75 10.07 -23.16
CA SER A 217 0.35 10.37 -22.21
C SER A 217 1.48 9.33 -22.31
N LYS A 218 1.14 8.05 -22.44
CA LYS A 218 2.12 6.97 -22.64
C LYS A 218 2.84 7.06 -23.98
N VAL A 219 2.13 7.33 -25.08
CA VAL A 219 2.73 7.48 -26.42
C VAL A 219 3.73 8.64 -26.44
N LYS A 220 3.43 9.74 -25.75
CA LYS A 220 4.36 10.88 -25.62
C LYS A 220 5.60 10.54 -24.79
N ASN A 221 5.45 9.76 -23.71
CA ASN A 221 6.56 9.36 -22.83
C ASN A 221 7.40 8.19 -23.36
N ALA A 222 6.99 7.53 -24.44
CA ALA A 222 7.57 6.27 -24.93
C ALA A 222 8.88 6.40 -25.75
N CYS A 223 9.68 7.45 -25.58
CA CYS A 223 10.98 7.53 -26.28
C CYS A 223 12.09 6.68 -25.62
N THR A 224 11.87 6.14 -24.42
CA THR A 224 12.73 5.09 -23.84
C THR A 224 11.84 4.05 -23.14
N SER A 225 12.21 2.76 -23.20
CA SER A 225 11.55 1.60 -22.58
C SER A 225 10.42 0.88 -23.35
N GLN A 226 10.81 0.03 -24.31
CA GLN A 226 10.04 -1.19 -24.59
C GLN A 226 10.36 -2.24 -23.51
N GLU A 227 9.35 -2.75 -22.81
CA GLU A 227 9.50 -3.95 -21.97
C GLU A 227 9.73 -5.19 -22.86
N CYS A 228 10.76 -5.97 -22.57
CA CYS A 228 11.06 -7.26 -23.21
C CYS A 228 9.88 -8.25 -23.06
N GLN A 229 9.31 -8.69 -24.18
CA GLN A 229 8.15 -9.60 -24.23
C GLN A 229 8.52 -11.09 -24.32
N TRP A 230 9.25 -11.63 -23.34
CA TRP A 230 9.44 -13.08 -23.24
C TRP A 230 8.85 -13.62 -21.94
N ASN A 231 7.93 -14.60 -22.06
CA ASN A 231 7.31 -15.41 -21.00
C ASN A 231 6.13 -14.80 -20.17
N ARG A 232 5.00 -14.46 -20.80
CA ARG A 232 3.71 -14.33 -20.07
C ARG A 232 2.91 -15.64 -20.11
N PRO A 233 2.62 -16.31 -18.96
CA PRO A 233 1.77 -17.50 -18.93
C PRO A 233 0.29 -17.17 -19.21
N ARG A 234 -0.47 -18.13 -19.78
CA ARG A 234 -1.89 -17.94 -20.13
C ARG A 234 -2.83 -17.88 -18.91
N SER A 235 -3.90 -17.09 -19.03
CA SER A 235 -4.92 -16.87 -17.99
C SER A 235 -5.81 -18.12 -17.73
N MET A 236 -6.08 -18.40 -16.45
CA MET A 236 -6.88 -19.54 -15.97
C MET A 236 -8.41 -19.33 -16.16
N LYS A 237 -9.13 -20.42 -16.48
CA LYS A 237 -10.53 -20.41 -16.97
C LYS A 237 -11.67 -20.54 -15.93
N LYS A 238 -11.49 -20.42 -14.61
CA LYS A 238 -12.62 -20.49 -13.64
C LYS A 238 -12.65 -19.35 -12.62
N LYS A 239 -13.82 -18.71 -12.47
CA LYS A 239 -14.14 -17.70 -11.44
C LYS A 239 -14.93 -18.36 -10.28
N PRO A 240 -14.63 -18.08 -9.01
CA PRO A 240 -15.50 -18.43 -7.89
C PRO A 240 -16.58 -17.35 -7.66
N ASP A 241 -17.79 -17.75 -7.24
CA ASP A 241 -18.92 -16.85 -6.96
C ASP A 241 -18.96 -16.35 -5.50
N PRO A 242 -19.29 -15.06 -5.25
CA PRO A 242 -19.45 -14.49 -3.90
C PRO A 242 -20.91 -14.48 -3.39
N LEU A 243 -21.09 -14.61 -2.06
CA LEU A 243 -22.38 -14.58 -1.33
C LEU A 243 -23.05 -13.18 -1.28
N LYS A 244 -24.37 -13.16 -1.00
CA LYS A 244 -25.25 -11.98 -1.11
C LYS A 244 -25.21 -11.05 0.11
N VAL A 245 -25.48 -9.77 -0.17
CA VAL A 245 -25.35 -8.60 0.72
C VAL A 245 -26.37 -8.53 1.86
N ILE A 246 -27.39 -9.40 1.89
CA ILE A 246 -28.52 -9.29 2.84
C ILE A 246 -28.09 -9.54 4.29
N ASP A 247 -26.97 -10.22 4.50
CA ASP A 247 -26.48 -10.62 5.82
C ASP A 247 -25.62 -9.55 6.50
N ILE A 248 -25.62 -8.31 6.00
CA ILE A 248 -24.78 -7.21 6.50
C ILE A 248 -25.67 -6.14 7.15
N GLN A 249 -25.72 -6.10 8.48
CA GLN A 249 -26.32 -4.99 9.24
C GLN A 249 -25.25 -3.98 9.68
N LEU A 250 -25.53 -2.69 9.44
CA LEU A 250 -24.72 -1.56 9.87
C LEU A 250 -25.63 -0.56 10.60
N SER A 251 -25.33 -0.24 11.87
CA SER A 251 -26.06 0.74 12.68
C SER A 251 -25.65 2.18 12.35
N GLU A 252 -26.62 3.08 12.22
CA GLU A 252 -26.39 4.51 11.94
C GLU A 252 -26.20 5.30 13.24
N ASN A 253 -25.09 6.03 13.37
CA ASN A 253 -24.94 7.10 14.37
C ASN A 253 -25.12 8.47 13.70
N GLU A 254 -25.79 9.38 14.41
CA GLU A 254 -26.22 10.72 14.01
C GLU A 254 -25.07 11.65 13.56
N ARG A 255 -25.34 12.52 12.59
CA ARG A 255 -24.37 13.45 11.98
C ARG A 255 -24.33 14.79 12.73
N CYS A 256 -23.17 15.16 13.30
CA CYS A 256 -22.90 16.54 13.72
C CYS A 256 -22.71 17.47 12.51
N THR A 257 -23.33 18.66 12.54
CA THR A 257 -23.38 19.63 11.43
C THR A 257 -22.51 20.88 11.66
N GLY A 258 -21.26 20.73 12.08
CA GLY A 258 -20.31 21.84 12.18
C GLY A 258 -19.01 21.52 11.43
N LYS A 259 -18.65 22.33 10.43
CA LYS A 259 -17.30 22.28 9.83
C LYS A 259 -16.34 23.02 10.78
N PRO A 260 -15.21 22.41 11.17
CA PRO A 260 -14.36 22.98 12.22
C PRO A 260 -13.33 24.03 11.77
N TYR A 261 -13.38 24.56 10.53
CA TYR A 261 -12.34 25.50 10.07
C TYR A 261 -12.88 26.65 9.20
N PRO A 262 -12.29 27.87 9.30
CA PRO A 262 -12.67 29.04 8.51
C PRO A 262 -12.16 28.98 7.05
N ASP A 263 -12.88 29.65 6.14
CA ASP A 263 -12.71 29.59 4.67
C ASP A 263 -11.45 30.30 4.12
N VAL A 264 -10.55 30.79 4.97
CA VAL A 264 -9.34 31.52 4.57
C VAL A 264 -8.09 30.82 5.10
N TYR A 265 -7.81 29.61 4.62
CA TYR A 265 -6.52 28.95 4.83
C TYR A 265 -5.70 28.99 3.54
N GLN A 266 -4.78 29.95 3.45
CA GLN A 266 -3.74 29.97 2.42
C GLN A 266 -2.47 29.33 2.99
N ALA A 267 -2.17 28.09 2.60
CA ALA A 267 -0.90 27.46 2.94
C ALA A 267 0.23 28.13 2.15
N GLY A 268 0.98 29.02 2.79
CA GLY A 268 2.26 29.51 2.25
C GLY A 268 3.34 28.41 2.32
N PRO A 269 4.40 28.51 1.51
CA PRO A 269 5.55 27.62 1.65
C PRO A 269 6.14 27.79 3.05
N CYS A 270 6.37 26.67 3.73
CA CYS A 270 7.01 26.66 5.05
C CYS A 270 8.39 27.32 4.95
N LYS A 271 8.60 28.43 5.66
CA LYS A 271 9.86 29.20 5.61
C LYS A 271 11.02 28.43 6.25
N ASP A 272 10.72 27.67 7.30
CA ASP A 272 11.67 26.81 8.00
C ASP A 272 10.96 25.49 8.38
N PRO A 273 11.22 24.40 7.63
CA PRO A 273 10.61 23.09 7.86
C PRO A 273 10.82 22.54 9.28
N ASP A 274 11.96 22.82 9.89
CA ASP A 274 12.33 22.27 11.19
C ASP A 274 11.59 23.00 12.31
N GLN A 275 11.50 24.33 12.24
CA GLN A 275 10.69 25.11 13.19
C GLN A 275 9.20 24.76 13.09
N PHE A 276 8.67 24.62 11.87
CA PHE A 276 7.28 24.20 11.67
C PHE A 276 7.00 22.83 12.25
N LEU A 277 7.92 21.87 12.10
CA LEU A 277 7.76 20.54 12.67
C LEU A 277 7.77 20.60 14.21
N GLN A 278 8.64 21.41 14.82
CA GLN A 278 8.67 21.60 16.27
C GLN A 278 7.38 22.24 16.81
N ASP A 279 6.88 23.28 16.15
CA ASP A 279 5.64 23.96 16.53
C ASP A 279 4.43 23.04 16.37
N LEU A 280 4.38 22.29 15.26
CA LEU A 280 3.34 21.29 15.00
C LEU A 280 3.35 20.19 16.06
N MET A 281 4.53 19.66 16.41
CA MET A 281 4.66 18.63 17.43
C MET A 281 4.24 19.16 18.81
N SER A 282 4.65 20.37 19.19
CA SER A 282 4.27 20.97 20.48
C SER A 282 2.75 21.21 20.57
N GLY A 283 2.15 21.78 19.52
CA GLY A 283 0.70 21.99 19.48
C GLY A 283 -0.10 20.67 19.47
N MET A 284 0.43 19.62 18.83
CA MET A 284 -0.22 18.31 18.86
C MET A 284 -0.13 17.61 20.23
N ASP A 285 0.95 17.82 20.99
CA ASP A 285 1.10 17.32 22.36
C ASP A 285 0.07 17.94 23.30
N GLU A 286 -0.14 19.25 23.20
CA GLU A 286 -1.11 19.99 24.01
C GLU A 286 -2.56 19.61 23.66
N VAL A 287 -2.88 19.52 22.36
CA VAL A 287 -4.26 19.34 21.90
C VAL A 287 -4.72 17.87 21.96
N ASN A 288 -3.87 16.94 21.51
CA ASN A 288 -4.20 15.52 21.52
C ASN A 288 -2.93 14.64 21.48
N PRO A 289 -2.33 14.37 22.66
CA PRO A 289 -1.12 13.56 22.76
C PRO A 289 -1.35 12.09 22.37
N ARG A 290 -2.61 11.67 22.16
CA ARG A 290 -2.99 10.33 21.68
C ARG A 290 -3.21 10.25 20.17
N CYS A 291 -3.03 11.34 19.44
CA CYS A 291 -3.13 11.36 17.99
C CYS A 291 -2.07 10.44 17.36
N VAL A 292 -2.49 9.53 16.48
CA VAL A 292 -1.59 8.56 15.82
C VAL A 292 -0.45 9.26 15.08
N LEU A 293 -0.72 10.39 14.42
CA LEU A 293 0.31 11.15 13.70
C LEU A 293 1.33 11.75 14.68
N TYR A 294 0.89 12.32 15.80
CA TYR A 294 1.78 12.82 16.85
C TYR A 294 2.61 11.69 17.44
N GLN A 295 1.96 10.60 17.85
CA GLN A 295 2.65 9.41 18.37
C GLN A 295 3.65 8.82 17.38
N THR A 296 3.42 8.96 16.07
CA THR A 296 4.35 8.48 15.04
C THR A 296 5.53 9.42 14.85
N LEU A 297 5.29 10.74 14.82
CA LEU A 297 6.32 11.77 14.58
C LEU A 297 7.13 12.13 15.83
N ALA A 298 6.48 12.13 17.00
CA ALA A 298 7.11 12.32 18.30
C ALA A 298 7.82 11.05 18.81
N CYS A 299 7.66 9.93 18.11
CA CYS A 299 8.47 8.75 18.35
C CYS A 299 9.91 9.04 17.92
N LYS A 300 10.67 9.68 18.80
CA LYS A 300 12.13 9.62 18.74
C LYS A 300 12.51 8.13 18.74
N PRO A 301 13.44 7.67 17.88
CA PRO A 301 13.98 6.32 18.03
C PRO A 301 14.38 6.19 19.49
N ALA A 302 13.88 5.16 20.18
CA ALA A 302 14.19 5.05 21.59
C ALA A 302 15.71 5.01 21.74
N ASP A 303 16.21 5.81 22.65
CA ASP A 303 17.64 5.88 22.89
C ASP A 303 18.09 4.54 23.48
N ILE A 304 18.84 3.78 22.67
CA ILE A 304 19.46 2.52 23.08
C ILE A 304 20.94 2.70 23.39
N SER A 305 21.47 3.93 23.42
CA SER A 305 22.89 4.21 23.68
C SER A 305 23.35 3.60 24.99
N SER A 306 22.56 3.74 26.06
CA SER A 306 22.83 3.12 27.36
C SER A 306 22.96 1.59 27.29
N PHE A 307 22.19 0.94 26.42
CA PHE A 307 22.32 -0.50 26.20
C PHE A 307 23.61 -0.81 25.42
N LEU A 308 23.87 -0.09 24.34
CA LEU A 308 25.05 -0.32 23.49
C LEU A 308 26.37 -0.06 24.24
N SER A 309 26.42 1.00 25.04
CA SER A 309 27.59 1.36 25.85
C SER A 309 27.96 0.28 26.87
N THR A 310 27.03 -0.59 27.25
CA THR A 310 27.30 -1.73 28.15
C THR A 310 28.24 -2.75 27.51
N TYR A 311 28.28 -2.82 26.17
CA TYR A 311 29.12 -3.75 25.41
C TYR A 311 30.34 -3.10 24.78
N GLU A 312 30.57 -1.81 25.04
CA GLU A 312 31.77 -1.13 24.59
C GLU A 312 32.98 -1.68 25.38
N VAL A 313 34.03 -2.01 24.63
CA VAL A 313 35.31 -2.45 25.18
C VAL A 313 36.29 -1.27 25.22
N PRO A 314 37.23 -1.23 26.18
CA PRO A 314 38.27 -0.22 26.23
C PRO A 314 39.04 -0.09 24.91
N SER A 315 39.48 1.13 24.59
CA SER A 315 40.06 1.52 23.29
C SER A 315 41.33 0.75 22.88
N GLU A 316 42.01 0.08 23.82
CA GLU A 316 43.19 -0.72 23.54
C GLU A 316 42.78 -2.08 22.93
N GLU A 317 42.69 -2.12 21.59
CA GLU A 317 42.47 -3.36 20.86
C GLU A 317 43.60 -4.36 21.14
N ILE A 318 43.24 -5.61 21.46
CA ILE A 318 44.22 -6.68 21.68
C ILE A 318 44.88 -7.01 20.33
N PRO A 319 46.23 -7.04 20.24
CA PRO A 319 46.94 -7.36 19.00
C PRO A 319 46.57 -8.73 18.41
N ASP A 320 46.72 -8.85 17.09
CA ASP A 320 46.28 -10.04 16.35
C ASP A 320 47.20 -11.27 16.52
N ASP A 321 48.43 -11.07 16.96
CA ASP A 321 49.50 -12.07 17.15
C ASP A 321 49.49 -12.69 18.55
N VAL A 322 48.68 -12.16 19.46
CA VAL A 322 48.56 -12.64 20.84
C VAL A 322 47.76 -13.94 20.94
N ASP A 323 48.20 -14.87 21.79
CA ASP A 323 47.40 -16.04 22.17
C ASP A 323 46.29 -15.64 23.15
N LEU A 324 45.04 -15.77 22.71
CA LEU A 324 43.86 -15.43 23.52
C LEU A 324 43.59 -16.47 24.61
N ASN A 325 44.28 -17.61 24.62
CA ASN A 325 44.12 -18.67 25.62
C ASN A 325 45.02 -18.50 26.85
N THR A 326 45.87 -17.47 26.90
CA THR A 326 46.66 -17.19 28.09
C THR A 326 45.77 -16.88 29.29
N VAL A 327 46.28 -17.17 30.50
CA VAL A 327 45.55 -16.95 31.75
C VAL A 327 45.09 -15.50 31.88
N GLU A 328 45.93 -14.54 31.46
CA GLU A 328 45.66 -13.11 31.47
C GLU A 328 44.40 -12.75 30.67
N TYR A 329 44.33 -13.11 29.37
CA TYR A 329 43.18 -12.75 28.54
C TYR A 329 41.93 -13.54 28.89
N GLN A 330 42.08 -14.82 29.26
CA GLN A 330 40.96 -15.62 29.74
C GLN A 330 40.35 -15.03 31.02
N GLN A 331 41.18 -14.48 31.91
CA GLN A 331 40.72 -13.77 33.10
C GLN A 331 40.02 -12.46 32.72
N LYS A 332 40.63 -11.65 31.84
CA LYS A 332 40.04 -10.40 31.33
C LYS A 332 38.65 -10.61 30.71
N PHE A 333 38.45 -11.68 29.94
CA PHE A 333 37.15 -11.99 29.34
C PHE A 333 36.10 -12.46 30.35
N ARG A 334 36.51 -13.18 31.40
CA ARG A 334 35.62 -13.55 32.51
C ARG A 334 35.20 -12.33 33.33
N GLU A 335 36.15 -11.45 33.64
CA GLU A 335 35.87 -10.21 34.36
C GLU A 335 34.92 -9.31 33.57
N PHE A 336 35.11 -9.17 32.26
CA PHE A 336 34.16 -8.45 31.41
C PHE A 336 32.76 -9.07 31.51
N MET A 337 32.65 -10.39 31.41
CA MET A 337 31.37 -11.11 31.53
C MET A 337 30.70 -10.90 32.90
N GLU A 338 31.47 -10.90 33.98
CA GLU A 338 30.96 -10.72 35.35
C GLU A 338 30.53 -9.27 35.62
N ASN A 339 31.18 -8.30 34.96
CA ASN A 339 30.87 -6.88 35.05
C ASN A 339 29.74 -6.45 34.09
N LEU A 340 29.27 -7.33 33.19
CA LEU A 340 28.10 -7.04 32.35
C LEU A 340 26.85 -6.98 33.22
N THR A 341 26.35 -5.77 33.44
CA THR A 341 25.12 -5.52 34.18
C THR A 341 24.17 -4.65 33.37
N LEU A 342 22.89 -5.02 33.33
CA LEU A 342 21.83 -4.24 32.70
C LEU A 342 20.76 -3.91 33.74
N SER A 343 20.29 -2.67 33.74
CA SER A 343 19.14 -2.28 34.55
C SER A 343 17.83 -2.75 33.88
N SER A 344 16.80 -3.03 34.69
CA SER A 344 15.47 -3.36 34.15
C SER A 344 14.93 -2.26 33.24
N ASN A 345 15.16 -0.99 33.60
CA ASN A 345 14.76 0.16 32.78
C ASN A 345 15.47 0.19 31.43
N THR A 346 16.78 -0.12 31.38
CA THR A 346 17.53 -0.24 30.11
C THR A 346 16.93 -1.35 29.23
N CYS A 347 16.60 -2.50 29.81
CA CYS A 347 15.99 -3.62 29.10
C CYS A 347 14.56 -3.31 28.60
N GLU A 348 13.75 -2.61 29.39
CA GLU A 348 12.40 -2.20 29.01
C GLU A 348 12.42 -1.17 27.87
N ASN A 349 13.28 -0.16 27.97
CA ASN A 349 13.48 0.84 26.93
C ASN A 349 14.01 0.20 25.64
N LEU A 350 14.93 -0.77 25.76
CA LEU A 350 15.39 -1.56 24.62
C LEU A 350 14.22 -2.30 23.95
N GLU A 351 13.37 -3.00 24.71
CA GLU A 351 12.25 -3.77 24.14
C GLU A 351 11.29 -2.86 23.38
N ILE A 352 10.86 -1.76 24.01
CA ILE A 352 9.96 -0.78 23.39
C ILE A 352 10.62 -0.17 22.14
N GLY A 353 11.87 0.23 22.27
CA GLY A 353 12.68 0.87 21.25
C GLY A 353 13.01 0.04 20.03
N THR A 354 12.90 -1.28 20.15
CA THR A 354 13.24 -2.24 19.10
C THR A 354 12.02 -2.98 18.55
N ARG A 355 10.80 -2.57 18.94
CA ARG A 355 9.55 -3.05 18.32
C ARG A 355 9.55 -2.75 16.82
N GLY A 356 8.91 -3.64 16.05
CA GLY A 356 9.01 -3.65 14.59
C GLY A 356 10.14 -4.53 14.06
N GLN A 357 11.08 -4.93 14.93
CA GLN A 357 12.10 -5.94 14.64
C GLN A 357 12.88 -5.66 13.35
N SER A 358 12.71 -6.47 12.31
CA SER A 358 13.49 -6.38 11.06
C SER A 358 13.38 -5.06 10.29
N ILE A 359 12.37 -4.23 10.57
CA ILE A 359 12.22 -2.89 9.99
C ILE A 359 12.78 -1.77 10.89
N ASN A 360 13.29 -2.11 12.07
CA ASN A 360 13.82 -1.18 13.06
C ASN A 360 15.35 -1.31 13.13
N ASN A 361 16.07 -0.22 12.88
CA ASN A 361 17.53 -0.23 12.88
C ASN A 361 18.12 -0.47 14.28
N ASN A 362 17.50 0.07 15.34
CA ASN A 362 17.92 -0.16 16.73
C ASN A 362 17.87 -1.66 17.06
N TRP A 363 16.88 -2.37 16.51
CA TRP A 363 16.79 -3.82 16.67
C TRP A 363 17.94 -4.55 15.98
N ILE A 364 18.34 -4.11 14.79
CA ILE A 364 19.48 -4.71 14.06
C ILE A 364 20.77 -4.48 14.85
N GLU A 365 20.99 -3.26 15.32
CA GLU A 365 22.20 -2.86 16.02
C GLU A 365 22.35 -3.55 17.38
N ALA A 366 21.32 -3.50 18.23
CA ALA A 366 21.35 -4.09 19.57
C ALA A 366 21.58 -5.62 19.57
N ARG A 367 21.33 -6.30 18.45
CA ARG A 367 21.57 -7.74 18.31
C ARG A 367 23.04 -8.10 18.10
N ASN A 368 23.88 -7.16 17.64
CA ASN A 368 25.25 -7.44 17.21
C ASN A 368 26.19 -7.89 18.35
N CYS A 369 25.74 -7.83 19.61
CA CYS A 369 26.53 -8.22 20.78
C CYS A 369 25.90 -9.36 21.59
N LEU A 370 24.80 -9.95 21.11
CA LEU A 370 24.00 -10.92 21.85
C LEU A 370 23.95 -12.27 21.15
N ILE A 371 23.93 -13.36 21.94
CA ILE A 371 23.45 -14.64 21.41
C ILE A 371 21.93 -14.61 21.40
N THR A 372 21.36 -14.41 20.22
CA THR A 372 19.90 -14.34 20.08
C THR A 372 19.26 -15.73 20.07
N ALA A 373 18.02 -15.84 20.54
CA ALA A 373 17.29 -17.11 20.67
C ALA A 373 17.34 -17.98 19.40
N SER A 374 17.21 -17.38 18.22
CA SER A 374 17.26 -18.09 16.93
C SER A 374 18.61 -18.76 16.64
N GLU A 375 19.69 -18.29 17.26
CA GLU A 375 21.06 -18.80 17.10
C GLU A 375 21.47 -19.75 18.24
N MET A 376 20.70 -19.84 19.33
CA MET A 376 21.04 -20.67 20.49
C MET A 376 21.19 -22.16 20.13
N GLY A 377 20.38 -22.65 19.19
CA GLY A 377 20.49 -24.02 18.68
C GLY A 377 21.83 -24.28 17.98
N ASP A 378 22.30 -23.34 17.15
CA ASP A 378 23.59 -23.45 16.46
C ASP A 378 24.76 -23.44 17.45
N VAL A 379 24.66 -22.67 18.54
CA VAL A 379 25.65 -22.67 19.63
C VAL A 379 25.63 -24.00 20.40
N CYS A 380 24.46 -24.44 20.86
CA CYS A 380 24.32 -25.60 21.74
C CYS A 380 24.64 -26.93 21.06
N LYS A 381 24.47 -26.99 19.74
CA LYS A 381 24.73 -28.17 18.90
C LYS A 381 26.08 -28.10 18.19
N ARG A 382 26.87 -27.04 18.39
CA ARG A 382 28.15 -26.86 17.70
C ARG A 382 29.10 -28.00 18.03
N LYS A 383 29.63 -28.64 16.99
CA LYS A 383 30.73 -29.61 17.06
C LYS A 383 32.05 -29.06 16.48
N THR A 384 31.96 -28.07 15.60
CA THR A 384 33.11 -27.43 14.94
C THR A 384 33.95 -26.63 15.93
N LYS A 385 35.28 -26.75 15.81
CA LYS A 385 36.25 -26.00 16.61
C LYS A 385 36.34 -24.52 16.22
N CYS A 386 36.30 -24.19 14.92
CA CYS A 386 36.31 -22.82 14.40
C CYS A 386 34.93 -22.13 14.58
N PRO A 387 34.82 -21.07 15.40
CA PRO A 387 33.55 -20.39 15.67
C PRO A 387 33.24 -19.26 14.66
N ASP A 388 34.17 -18.93 13.77
CA ASP A 388 34.22 -17.67 13.03
C ASP A 388 32.95 -17.37 12.22
N ALA A 389 32.38 -18.36 11.53
CA ALA A 389 31.17 -18.16 10.73
C ALA A 389 29.95 -17.80 11.58
N LEU A 390 29.84 -18.37 12.79
CA LEU A 390 28.75 -18.09 13.72
C LEU A 390 28.98 -16.75 14.40
N VAL A 391 30.20 -16.47 14.86
CA VAL A 391 30.55 -15.18 15.47
C VAL A 391 30.37 -14.05 14.47
N ARG A 392 30.78 -14.21 13.20
CA ARG A 392 30.56 -13.23 12.13
C ARG A 392 29.09 -12.88 11.94
N ARG A 393 28.18 -13.86 12.09
CA ARG A 393 26.73 -13.67 12.03
C ARG A 393 26.21 -12.94 13.26
N LEU A 394 26.63 -13.36 14.45
CA LEU A 394 26.25 -12.75 15.73
C LEU A 394 26.71 -11.29 15.82
N MET A 395 27.91 -10.99 15.33
CA MET A 395 28.51 -9.65 15.31
C MET A 395 27.98 -8.73 14.21
N GLY A 396 27.04 -9.20 13.38
CA GLY A 396 26.45 -8.39 12.29
C GLY A 396 27.37 -8.10 11.11
N TYR A 397 28.53 -8.76 11.00
CA TYR A 397 29.50 -8.53 9.93
C TYR A 397 29.04 -9.09 8.58
N THR A 398 28.10 -10.03 8.59
CA THR A 398 27.45 -10.56 7.39
C THR A 398 25.99 -10.16 7.35
N GLN A 399 25.60 -9.50 6.26
CA GLN A 399 24.19 -9.26 5.96
C GLN A 399 23.55 -10.53 5.38
N PRO A 400 22.32 -10.89 5.77
CA PRO A 400 21.60 -11.97 5.12
C PRO A 400 21.46 -11.71 3.61
N PRO A 401 21.56 -12.74 2.75
CA PRO A 401 21.37 -12.53 1.31
C PRO A 401 19.96 -11.99 1.06
N LYS A 402 19.85 -10.80 0.45
CA LYS A 402 18.57 -10.07 0.26
C LYS A 402 17.51 -10.85 -0.55
N GLN A 403 17.89 -11.94 -1.21
CA GLN A 403 17.09 -12.65 -2.21
C GLN A 403 16.73 -14.10 -1.83
N VAL A 404 16.94 -14.52 -0.58
CA VAL A 404 16.55 -15.88 -0.16
C VAL A 404 15.03 -16.00 -0.13
N LYS A 405 14.46 -16.73 -1.09
CA LYS A 405 12.99 -16.89 -1.27
C LYS A 405 12.28 -17.34 0.00
N SER A 406 12.88 -18.22 0.81
CA SER A 406 12.29 -18.70 2.06
C SER A 406 12.19 -17.60 3.13
N LEU A 407 13.19 -16.73 3.26
CA LEU A 407 13.18 -15.62 4.22
C LEU A 407 12.15 -14.56 3.81
N THR A 408 12.12 -14.18 2.53
CA THR A 408 11.11 -13.24 1.99
C THR A 408 9.69 -13.79 2.13
N TYR A 409 9.51 -15.10 1.90
CA TYR A 409 8.23 -15.76 2.09
C TYR A 409 7.81 -15.76 3.56
N GLY A 410 8.72 -16.08 4.49
CA GLY A 410 8.48 -16.03 5.93
C GLY A 410 7.97 -14.66 6.36
N ARG A 411 8.77 -13.60 6.13
CA ARG A 411 8.45 -12.21 6.52
C ARG A 411 7.12 -11.71 5.94
N SER A 412 6.80 -12.07 4.69
CA SER A 412 5.55 -11.64 4.04
C SER A 412 4.30 -12.37 4.51
N ASN A 413 4.44 -13.53 5.18
CA ASN A 413 3.30 -14.34 5.62
C ASN A 413 3.19 -14.50 7.14
N GLU A 414 4.21 -14.13 7.92
CA GLU A 414 4.21 -14.14 9.38
C GLU A 414 2.95 -13.46 9.96
N LYS A 415 2.62 -12.24 9.51
CA LYS A 415 1.40 -11.54 9.89
C LYS A 415 0.11 -12.31 9.57
N LYS A 416 0.10 -13.16 8.54
CA LYS A 416 -1.05 -14.03 8.22
C LYS A 416 -1.12 -15.21 9.17
N GLY A 417 0.02 -15.82 9.52
CA GLY A 417 0.10 -16.88 10.52
C GLY A 417 -0.35 -16.40 11.90
N ILE A 418 0.13 -15.23 12.34
CA ILE A 418 -0.32 -14.59 13.59
C ILE A 418 -1.83 -14.36 13.57
N LYS A 419 -2.38 -13.80 12.49
CA LYS A 419 -3.84 -13.59 12.37
C LYS A 419 -4.63 -14.90 12.43
N ALA A 420 -4.12 -15.96 11.79
CA ALA A 420 -4.77 -17.28 11.82
C ALA A 420 -4.77 -17.86 13.23
N TYR A 421 -3.62 -17.81 13.92
CA TYR A 421 -3.48 -18.24 15.30
C TYR A 421 -4.37 -17.44 16.26
N VAL A 422 -4.33 -16.10 16.23
CA VAL A 422 -5.15 -15.27 17.13
C VAL A 422 -6.64 -15.55 16.92
N LYS A 423 -7.08 -15.76 15.67
CA LYS A 423 -8.46 -16.15 15.36
C LYS A 423 -8.80 -17.50 15.98
N GLU A 424 -7.94 -18.51 15.79
CA GLU A 424 -8.16 -19.85 16.34
C GLU A 424 -8.19 -19.84 17.88
N HIS A 425 -7.24 -19.16 18.52
CA HIS A 425 -7.18 -19.03 19.97
C HIS A 425 -8.39 -18.29 20.53
N SER A 426 -8.80 -17.19 19.88
CA SER A 426 -10.01 -16.44 20.26
C SER A 426 -11.29 -17.27 20.13
N SER A 427 -11.39 -18.13 19.11
CA SER A 427 -12.53 -19.05 18.98
C SER A 427 -12.59 -20.09 20.11
N LYS A 428 -11.43 -20.54 20.61
CA LYS A 428 -11.33 -21.51 21.71
C LYS A 428 -11.58 -20.87 23.08
N CYS A 429 -11.10 -19.64 23.28
CA CYS A 429 -11.07 -19.00 24.60
C CYS A 429 -12.06 -17.83 24.78
N GLY A 430 -12.77 -17.40 23.73
CA GLY A 430 -13.55 -16.16 23.74
C GLY A 430 -12.71 -14.95 23.34
N LYS A 431 -13.23 -14.07 22.48
CA LYS A 431 -12.48 -12.98 21.86
C LYS A 431 -12.11 -11.88 22.87
N GLU A 432 -13.00 -11.61 23.79
CA GLU A 432 -12.85 -10.67 24.90
C GLU A 432 -11.71 -11.06 25.85
N ASN A 433 -11.42 -12.36 25.95
CA ASN A 433 -10.42 -12.91 26.85
C ASN A 433 -9.00 -12.86 26.28
N VAL A 434 -8.82 -12.60 24.99
CA VAL A 434 -7.53 -12.75 24.28
C VAL A 434 -6.99 -11.41 23.81
N LYS A 435 -5.81 -11.04 24.31
CA LYS A 435 -5.07 -9.84 23.90
C LYS A 435 -3.72 -10.24 23.31
N TYR A 436 -3.44 -9.76 22.10
CA TYR A 436 -2.18 -9.95 21.40
C TYR A 436 -1.34 -8.67 21.42
N CYS A 437 -0.06 -8.81 21.72
CA CYS A 437 0.91 -7.71 21.72
C CYS A 437 2.16 -8.07 20.92
N THR A 438 2.60 -7.19 20.03
CA THR A 438 3.90 -7.30 19.36
C THR A 438 5.03 -7.00 20.33
N ARG A 439 6.18 -7.65 20.12
CA ARG A 439 7.39 -7.45 20.95
C ARG A 439 8.62 -7.08 20.13
N GLY A 440 9.54 -6.34 20.75
CA GLY A 440 10.86 -6.01 20.24
C GLY A 440 11.92 -7.05 20.65
N LEU A 441 13.14 -6.59 20.87
CA LEU A 441 14.23 -7.35 21.45
C LEU A 441 14.12 -7.30 22.98
N HIS A 442 13.90 -8.45 23.58
CA HIS A 442 13.88 -8.64 25.02
C HIS A 442 15.23 -9.22 25.48
N VAL A 443 15.80 -8.60 26.50
CA VAL A 443 17.00 -9.05 27.21
C VAL A 443 16.63 -9.15 28.68
N ASN A 444 16.97 -10.29 29.30
CA ASN A 444 16.77 -10.48 30.73
C ASN A 444 18.03 -10.02 31.47
N PRO A 445 17.94 -9.13 32.47
CA PRO A 445 19.10 -8.68 33.26
C PRO A 445 19.94 -9.82 33.87
N LYS A 446 19.35 -10.99 34.15
CA LYS A 446 20.08 -12.18 34.65
C LYS A 446 21.02 -12.78 33.61
N TYR A 447 20.76 -12.52 32.33
CA TYR A 447 21.48 -13.08 31.19
C TYR A 447 21.77 -11.98 30.16
N PRO A 448 22.58 -10.96 30.50
CA PRO A 448 22.75 -9.76 29.67
C PRO A 448 23.28 -10.10 28.27
N PHE A 449 24.08 -11.15 28.16
CA PHE A 449 24.65 -11.66 26.91
C PHE A 449 23.67 -12.38 25.96
N LEU A 450 22.40 -12.56 26.36
CA LEU A 450 21.36 -13.27 25.61
C LEU A 450 20.20 -12.35 25.25
N GLY A 451 19.62 -12.55 24.06
CA GLY A 451 18.46 -11.79 23.62
C GLY A 451 17.41 -12.63 22.90
N ALA A 452 16.15 -12.23 22.96
CA ALA A 452 15.06 -12.89 22.25
C ALA A 452 14.11 -11.87 21.63
N SER A 453 13.60 -12.18 20.45
CA SER A 453 12.42 -11.52 19.91
C SER A 453 11.39 -12.60 19.66
N ALA A 454 10.24 -12.49 20.31
CA ALA A 454 9.07 -13.32 20.05
C ALA A 454 8.20 -12.66 18.96
N ASP A 455 7.54 -13.47 18.15
CA ASP A 455 6.61 -12.95 17.12
C ASP A 455 5.38 -12.29 17.77
N GLY A 456 5.01 -12.75 18.97
CA GLY A 456 4.09 -12.01 19.83
C GLY A 456 3.97 -12.56 21.23
N LEU A 457 3.30 -11.78 22.07
CA LEU A 457 2.87 -12.15 23.41
C LEU A 457 1.34 -12.18 23.45
N ILE A 458 0.80 -13.25 24.03
CA ILE A 458 -0.63 -13.44 24.22
C ILE A 458 -0.91 -13.38 25.71
N HIS A 459 -1.88 -12.55 26.06
CA HIS A 459 -2.54 -12.58 27.35
C HIS A 459 -3.94 -13.15 27.16
N CYS A 460 -4.22 -14.28 27.81
CA CYS A 460 -5.51 -14.95 27.75
C CYS A 460 -6.03 -15.19 29.16
N GLU A 461 -7.24 -14.72 29.49
CA GLU A 461 -7.80 -14.89 30.84
C GLU A 461 -7.98 -16.38 31.22
N ARG A 462 -8.12 -17.27 30.23
CA ARG A 462 -8.27 -18.72 30.45
C ARG A 462 -6.96 -19.50 30.42
N CYS A 463 -5.99 -19.06 29.62
CA CYS A 463 -4.74 -19.79 29.39
C CYS A 463 -3.53 -19.17 30.09
N GLY A 464 -3.68 -17.99 30.68
CA GLY A 464 -2.58 -17.18 31.19
C GLY A 464 -1.84 -16.41 30.10
N THR A 465 -0.66 -15.92 30.46
CA THR A 465 0.23 -15.20 29.54
C THR A 465 1.26 -16.15 28.96
N GLY A 466 1.47 -16.08 27.64
CA GLY A 466 2.48 -16.88 26.96
C GLY A 466 2.94 -16.26 25.66
N LEU A 467 3.95 -16.88 25.04
CA LEU A 467 4.53 -16.40 23.78
C LEU A 467 3.89 -17.08 22.56
N VAL A 468 4.10 -16.48 21.40
CA VAL A 468 3.76 -17.05 20.10
C VAL A 468 4.98 -16.96 19.20
N GLU A 469 5.32 -18.08 18.58
CA GLU A 469 6.41 -18.19 17.60
C GLU A 469 5.84 -18.81 16.32
N VAL A 470 5.81 -18.04 15.23
CA VAL A 470 5.17 -18.40 13.96
C VAL A 470 6.22 -18.73 12.90
N LYS A 471 6.17 -19.95 12.38
CA LYS A 471 6.97 -20.38 11.23
C LYS A 471 6.10 -20.53 10.00
N CYS A 472 6.49 -19.87 8.92
CA CYS A 472 5.88 -20.00 7.59
C CYS A 472 6.82 -20.75 6.63
N PRO A 473 6.82 -22.10 6.63
CA PRO A 473 7.75 -22.90 5.82
C PRO A 473 7.50 -22.72 4.31
N TYR A 474 8.57 -22.43 3.56
CA TYR A 474 8.49 -22.26 2.10
C TYR A 474 8.55 -23.60 1.32
N GLY A 475 9.38 -24.54 1.80
CA GLY A 475 9.74 -25.79 1.11
C GLY A 475 10.80 -25.62 0.02
N ARG A 476 11.45 -26.71 -0.38
CA ARG A 476 12.35 -26.74 -1.57
C ARG A 476 11.52 -26.99 -2.83
N LYS A 477 12.18 -27.13 -4.00
CA LYS A 477 11.48 -27.36 -5.27
C LYS A 477 10.61 -28.63 -5.20
N GLU A 478 11.12 -29.65 -4.52
CA GLU A 478 10.57 -30.98 -4.41
C GLU A 478 9.47 -31.06 -3.34
N SER A 479 9.65 -30.43 -2.18
CA SER A 479 8.76 -30.58 -1.03
C SER A 479 7.66 -29.51 -0.90
N GLN A 480 7.82 -28.33 -1.52
CA GLN A 480 6.84 -27.23 -1.58
C GLN A 480 5.89 -27.04 -0.37
N TRP A 481 6.39 -27.18 0.86
CA TRP A 481 5.62 -27.19 2.12
C TRP A 481 4.55 -26.11 2.24
N ARG A 482 4.80 -24.91 1.71
CA ARG A 482 3.84 -23.80 1.67
C ARG A 482 2.46 -24.15 1.09
N ASN A 483 2.38 -25.17 0.22
CA ASN A 483 1.17 -25.59 -0.50
C ASN A 483 0.57 -26.90 0.05
N MET A 484 1.12 -27.44 1.14
CA MET A 484 0.68 -28.66 1.82
C MET A 484 0.16 -28.31 3.22
N THR A 485 -0.65 -29.17 3.83
CA THR A 485 -1.02 -29.05 5.25
C THR A 485 0.21 -29.30 6.14
N PRO A 486 0.27 -28.73 7.36
CA PRO A 486 1.36 -29.00 8.29
C PRO A 486 1.64 -30.50 8.52
N ASN A 487 0.58 -31.33 8.59
CA ASN A 487 0.71 -32.78 8.75
C ASN A 487 1.34 -33.45 7.52
N GLU A 488 0.94 -33.06 6.31
CA GLU A 488 1.58 -33.57 5.07
C GLU A 488 3.06 -33.14 4.98
N CYS A 489 3.41 -31.94 5.45
CA CYS A 489 4.80 -31.48 5.48
C CYS A 489 5.67 -32.36 6.38
N ALA A 490 5.11 -32.91 7.44
CA ALA A 490 5.82 -33.73 8.42
C ALA A 490 6.29 -35.10 7.88
N GLN A 491 5.79 -35.52 6.72
CA GLN A 491 6.29 -36.71 6.03
C GLN A 491 7.72 -36.50 5.51
N ASP A 492 8.13 -35.26 5.30
CA ASP A 492 9.51 -34.91 4.95
C ASP A 492 10.37 -34.87 6.21
N ILE A 493 11.38 -35.73 6.28
CA ILE A 493 12.30 -35.80 7.42
C ILE A 493 13.06 -34.49 7.68
N SER A 494 13.21 -33.64 6.65
CA SER A 494 13.84 -32.32 6.76
C SER A 494 12.91 -31.22 7.29
N PHE A 495 11.62 -31.51 7.44
CA PHE A 495 10.67 -30.60 8.09
C PHE A 495 10.96 -30.46 9.58
N CYS A 496 10.61 -29.30 10.16
CA CYS A 496 10.91 -29.02 11.57
C CYS A 496 10.08 -29.85 12.55
N CYS A 497 8.91 -30.33 12.13
CA CYS A 497 8.00 -31.10 12.96
C CYS A 497 7.90 -32.56 12.50
N GLU A 498 7.40 -33.41 13.40
CA GLU A 498 7.11 -34.83 13.18
C GLU A 498 5.72 -35.17 13.74
N LEU A 499 5.12 -36.22 13.20
CA LEU A 499 3.85 -36.75 13.69
C LEU A 499 4.13 -37.75 14.81
N SER A 500 3.45 -37.55 15.94
CA SER A 500 3.33 -38.58 16.97
C SER A 500 2.48 -39.76 16.48
N ASP A 501 2.50 -40.87 17.22
CA ASP A 501 1.69 -42.07 16.94
C ASP A 501 0.18 -41.76 16.91
N LEU A 502 -0.27 -40.71 17.62
CA LEU A 502 -1.64 -40.21 17.62
C LEU A 502 -1.94 -39.20 16.51
N ASN A 503 -1.05 -39.09 15.51
CA ASN A 503 -1.14 -38.16 14.39
C ASN A 503 -1.15 -36.66 14.77
N ASN A 504 -0.72 -36.33 16.00
CA ASN A 504 -0.49 -34.96 16.42
C ASN A 504 0.87 -34.48 15.94
N LEU A 505 0.89 -33.31 15.28
CA LEU A 505 2.12 -32.66 14.82
C LEU A 505 2.86 -32.04 16.01
N SER A 506 4.15 -32.31 16.12
CA SER A 506 5.01 -31.80 17.19
C SER A 506 6.37 -31.37 16.66
N LEU A 507 6.92 -30.30 17.21
CA LEU A 507 8.26 -29.82 16.93
C LEU A 507 9.29 -30.84 17.42
N LYS A 508 10.20 -31.24 16.53
CA LYS A 508 11.29 -32.16 16.83
C LYS A 508 12.15 -31.62 17.98
N LEU A 509 12.36 -32.43 19.02
CA LEU A 509 13.11 -32.03 20.23
C LEU A 509 14.53 -31.53 19.91
N ASN A 510 15.20 -32.13 18.92
CA ASN A 510 16.56 -31.75 18.54
C ASN A 510 16.61 -30.66 17.43
N HIS A 511 15.48 -30.10 17.01
CA HIS A 511 15.46 -29.04 16.01
C HIS A 511 15.87 -27.70 16.61
N ASN A 512 16.53 -26.84 15.83
CA ASN A 512 17.02 -25.54 16.33
C ASN A 512 15.91 -24.63 16.88
N TYR A 513 14.69 -24.74 16.33
CA TYR A 513 13.52 -24.03 16.85
C TYR A 513 13.15 -24.44 18.28
N MET A 514 13.45 -25.67 18.73
CA MET A 514 13.21 -26.06 20.12
C MET A 514 14.09 -25.26 21.08
N TYR A 515 15.39 -25.15 20.76
CA TYR A 515 16.33 -24.29 21.49
C TYR A 515 15.91 -22.81 21.43
N GLN A 516 15.38 -22.35 20.29
CA GLN A 516 14.88 -20.99 20.16
C GLN A 516 13.74 -20.71 21.14
N VAL A 517 12.70 -21.56 21.15
CA VAL A 517 11.53 -21.32 22.00
C VAL A 517 11.83 -21.52 23.48
N GLN A 518 12.68 -22.48 23.86
CA GLN A 518 13.13 -22.63 25.24
C GLN A 518 13.96 -21.43 25.71
N GLY A 519 14.82 -20.88 24.84
CA GLY A 519 15.54 -19.64 25.11
C GLY A 519 14.62 -18.43 25.26
N GLN A 520 13.58 -18.32 24.43
CA GLN A 520 12.55 -17.28 24.58
C GLN A 520 11.84 -17.42 25.94
N LEU A 521 11.37 -18.61 26.32
CA LEU A 521 10.69 -18.84 27.60
C LEU A 521 11.57 -18.50 28.81
N ALA A 522 12.85 -18.88 28.77
CA ALA A 522 13.80 -18.55 29.82
C ALA A 522 14.03 -17.05 29.98
N LEU A 523 14.18 -16.33 28.87
CA LEU A 523 14.44 -14.88 28.91
C LEU A 523 13.21 -14.09 29.34
N TYR A 524 12.04 -14.44 28.84
CA TYR A 524 10.77 -13.79 29.22
C TYR A 524 10.23 -14.26 30.58
N GLU A 525 10.82 -15.30 31.18
CA GLU A 525 10.36 -15.95 32.42
C GLU A 525 8.89 -16.40 32.33
N LEU A 526 8.53 -17.02 31.21
CA LEU A 526 7.19 -17.52 30.92
C LEU A 526 7.16 -19.05 30.87
N GLU A 527 5.99 -19.61 31.19
CA GLU A 527 5.82 -21.06 31.33
C GLU A 527 5.58 -21.78 29.99
N TRP A 528 5.08 -21.07 28.97
CA TRP A 528 4.70 -21.70 27.71
C TRP A 528 4.73 -20.76 26.50
N VAL A 529 4.93 -21.38 25.34
CA VAL A 529 4.90 -20.75 24.02
C VAL A 529 4.04 -21.60 23.08
N ASP A 530 3.14 -20.94 22.35
CA ASP A 530 2.40 -21.57 21.27
C ASP A 530 3.26 -21.47 19.99
N PHE A 531 3.85 -22.60 19.60
CA PHE A 531 4.61 -22.76 18.37
C PHE A 531 3.65 -23.01 17.20
N VAL A 532 3.63 -22.10 16.25
CA VAL A 532 2.66 -22.07 15.15
C VAL A 532 3.35 -22.39 13.84
N VAL A 533 2.88 -23.42 13.15
CA VAL A 533 3.26 -23.72 11.78
C VAL A 533 2.13 -23.32 10.85
N TRP A 534 2.37 -22.30 10.03
CA TRP A 534 1.38 -21.79 9.10
C TRP A 534 1.75 -22.06 7.64
N THR A 535 0.85 -22.73 6.91
CA THR A 535 0.94 -22.92 5.45
C THR A 535 -0.31 -22.35 4.78
N LYS A 536 -0.34 -22.34 3.44
CA LYS A 536 -1.55 -21.91 2.71
C LYS A 536 -2.72 -22.90 2.84
N LYS A 537 -2.47 -24.09 3.38
CA LYS A 537 -3.48 -25.16 3.52
C LYS A 537 -3.94 -25.37 4.96
N GLY A 538 -3.29 -24.77 5.94
CA GLY A 538 -3.70 -24.89 7.32
C GLY A 538 -2.73 -24.27 8.30
N CYS A 539 -3.13 -24.32 9.57
CA CYS A 539 -2.36 -23.87 10.71
C CYS A 539 -2.28 -25.04 11.69
N ASN A 540 -1.11 -25.27 12.28
CA ASN A 540 -0.96 -26.14 13.43
C ASN A 540 -0.37 -25.33 14.58
N VAL A 541 -0.88 -25.57 15.78
CA VAL A 541 -0.46 -24.88 17.01
C VAL A 541 -0.09 -25.95 18.02
N GLN A 542 1.16 -25.93 18.47
CA GLN A 542 1.66 -26.77 19.55
C GLN A 542 2.04 -25.88 20.72
N ARG A 543 1.42 -26.10 21.89
CA ARG A 543 1.89 -25.49 23.14
C ARG A 543 3.11 -26.23 23.64
N ILE A 544 4.22 -25.52 23.81
CA ILE A 544 5.47 -26.05 24.33
C ILE A 544 5.72 -25.44 25.72
N PRO A 545 5.83 -26.27 26.77
CA PRO A 545 6.14 -25.79 28.11
C PRO A 545 7.64 -25.49 28.26
N PHE A 546 7.98 -24.66 29.25
CA PHE A 546 9.36 -24.43 29.64
C PHE A 546 9.98 -25.71 30.22
N ASP A 547 11.14 -26.07 29.70
CA ASP A 547 11.95 -27.19 30.17
C ASP A 547 13.18 -26.65 30.91
N ALA A 548 13.10 -26.60 32.23
CA ALA A 548 14.16 -26.09 33.09
C ALA A 548 15.45 -26.90 32.99
N LYS A 549 15.37 -28.21 32.72
CA LYS A 549 16.55 -29.08 32.58
C LYS A 549 17.25 -28.77 31.27
N MET A 550 16.52 -28.71 30.17
CA MET A 550 17.06 -28.33 28.86
C MET A 550 17.67 -26.93 28.92
N TRP A 551 17.00 -25.97 29.56
CA TRP A 551 17.54 -24.62 29.74
C TRP A 551 18.85 -24.61 30.52
N ALA A 552 18.95 -25.33 31.63
CA ALA A 552 20.19 -25.39 32.41
C ALA A 552 21.37 -25.91 31.57
N GLU A 553 21.15 -26.95 30.77
CA GLU A 553 22.17 -27.49 29.86
C GLU A 553 22.55 -26.50 28.74
N MET A 554 21.56 -25.79 28.19
CA MET A 554 21.78 -24.75 27.18
C MET A 554 22.60 -23.59 27.76
N LEU A 555 22.21 -23.08 28.93
CA LEU A 555 22.83 -21.91 29.56
C LEU A 555 24.33 -22.11 29.78
N VAL A 556 24.76 -23.30 30.22
CA VAL A 556 26.19 -23.63 30.37
C VAL A 556 26.95 -23.49 29.05
N LYS A 557 26.38 -24.03 27.96
CA LYS A 557 27.00 -23.97 26.62
C LYS A 557 27.01 -22.55 26.07
N LEU A 558 25.92 -21.81 26.26
CA LEU A 558 25.77 -20.42 25.81
C LEU A 558 26.77 -19.50 26.52
N LYS A 559 26.86 -19.59 27.85
CA LYS A 559 27.81 -18.80 28.66
C LYS A 559 29.24 -19.10 28.26
N LYS A 560 29.60 -20.39 28.15
CA LYS A 560 30.94 -20.81 27.70
C LYS A 560 31.26 -20.21 26.33
N PHE A 561 30.35 -20.33 25.37
CA PHE A 561 30.58 -19.81 24.03
C PHE A 561 30.73 -18.29 24.00
N TYR A 562 29.92 -17.56 24.76
CA TYR A 562 30.01 -16.10 24.83
C TYR A 562 31.39 -15.65 25.31
N VAL A 563 31.87 -16.23 26.42
CA VAL A 563 33.19 -15.92 27.00
C VAL A 563 34.35 -16.34 26.10
N THR A 564 34.26 -17.49 25.43
CA THR A 564 35.39 -18.00 24.62
C THR A 564 35.39 -17.52 23.17
N CYS A 565 34.31 -16.91 22.68
CA CYS A 565 34.16 -16.60 21.25
C CYS A 565 33.60 -15.21 20.96
N VAL A 566 32.56 -14.76 21.67
CA VAL A 566 31.95 -13.45 21.39
C VAL A 566 32.76 -12.33 22.05
N ILE A 567 33.06 -12.44 23.35
CA ILE A 567 33.87 -11.45 24.07
C ILE A 567 35.27 -11.27 23.42
N PRO A 568 36.01 -12.33 23.06
CA PRO A 568 37.30 -12.16 22.41
C PRO A 568 37.21 -11.40 21.08
N GLU A 569 36.13 -11.59 20.30
CA GLU A 569 35.93 -10.83 19.07
C GLU A 569 35.55 -9.36 19.35
N LEU A 570 34.82 -9.06 20.45
CA LEU A 570 34.57 -7.68 20.87
C LEU A 570 35.89 -6.92 21.08
N PHE A 571 36.87 -7.54 21.76
CA PHE A 571 38.16 -6.94 22.07
C PHE A 571 39.17 -6.92 20.91
N THR A 572 39.16 -7.92 20.03
CA THR A 572 40.20 -8.09 18.99
C THR A 572 39.76 -7.65 17.60
N ARG A 573 38.47 -7.81 17.29
CA ARG A 573 37.89 -7.61 15.96
C ARG A 573 38.60 -8.41 14.85
N ARG A 574 39.21 -9.56 15.18
CA ARG A 574 39.97 -10.41 14.25
C ARG A 574 39.09 -10.88 13.10
N ILE A 575 37.90 -11.39 13.39
CA ILE A 575 36.98 -11.88 12.36
C ILE A 575 36.51 -10.74 11.47
N LYS A 576 36.27 -9.54 12.03
CA LYS A 576 35.97 -8.33 11.24
C LYS A 576 37.10 -7.99 10.27
N LYS A 577 38.36 -8.15 10.70
CA LYS A 577 39.58 -7.94 9.91
C LYS A 577 39.90 -9.10 8.95
N GLY A 578 39.09 -10.17 8.94
CA GLY A 578 39.30 -11.35 8.09
C GLY A 578 40.32 -12.35 8.63
N LYS A 579 40.73 -12.23 9.89
CA LYS A 579 41.64 -13.15 10.59
C LYS A 579 40.84 -14.17 11.41
N PRO A 580 41.37 -15.39 11.63
CA PRO A 580 40.72 -16.37 12.49
C PRO A 580 40.73 -15.88 13.94
N LEU A 581 39.67 -16.22 14.70
CA LEU A 581 39.58 -15.80 16.10
C LEU A 581 40.70 -16.44 16.94
N ASN A 582 40.88 -17.75 16.73
CA ASN A 582 41.93 -18.52 17.37
C ASN A 582 43.05 -18.75 16.35
N CYS A 583 44.04 -17.84 16.32
CA CYS A 583 45.32 -18.12 15.71
C CYS A 583 46.05 -19.13 16.61
N PHE A 584 46.28 -20.34 16.12
CA PHE A 584 47.26 -21.26 16.72
C PHE A 584 48.63 -20.98 16.11
#